data_AF-A0A7V4B1R6-F1
#
_entry.id   AF-A0A7V4B1R6-F1
#
_cell.length_a   1.000
_cell.length_b   1.000
_cell.length_c   1.000
_cell.angle_alpha   90.00
_cell.angle_beta   90.00
_cell.angle_gamma   90.00
#
_symmetry.space_group_name_H-M   'P 1'
#
loop_
_entity.id
_entity.type
_entity.pdbx_description
1 polymer ?
#
loop_
_entity_poly.entity_id
_entity_poly.type
_entity_poly.pdbx_seq_one_letter_code
_entity_poly.pdbx_strand_id
1 'polypeptide(L)'
;MFNIGHGYTKIIDLEARAAVESMDEFLGLIARLRGENGCPWDKKQTLASMARYLLEETREAVEEVDKDSGEGLCEELGDVLLIIAMMARIAEEQGRFAFEDIVAGITQKIIRRHPHVFGDLKLETADEVLASWNEIKRREKQAREKS
;
A
#
# COMPACT_ATOMS: atom_id res chain seq x y z
N MET A 1 0.97 -0.19 30.94
CA MET A 1 -0.12 0.57 30.29
C MET A 1 0.14 0.54 28.80
N PHE A 2 -0.45 -0.44 28.09
CA PHE A 2 -0.41 -0.46 26.63
C PHE A 2 -1.61 0.34 26.13
N ASN A 3 -1.32 1.45 25.47
CA ASN A 3 -2.32 2.31 24.85
C ASN A 3 -2.68 1.68 23.50
N ILE A 4 -3.75 0.88 23.49
CA ILE A 4 -4.36 0.36 22.25
C ILE A 4 -5.61 1.21 22.00
N GLY A 5 -5.43 2.26 21.24
CA GLY A 5 -6.47 3.09 20.64
C GLY A 5 -5.75 3.81 19.50
N HIS A 6 -6.18 3.72 18.25
CA HIS A 6 -7.40 4.33 17.74
C HIS A 6 -7.98 3.50 16.58
N GLY A 7 -9.32 3.40 16.50
CA GLY A 7 -9.97 3.58 15.19
C GLY A 7 -10.63 2.41 14.47
N TYR A 8 -11.20 1.40 15.15
CA TYR A 8 -12.10 0.44 14.45
C TYR A 8 -13.39 0.19 15.23
N THR A 9 -14.10 1.26 15.59
CA THR A 9 -15.39 1.15 16.31
C THR A 9 -16.50 1.89 15.58
N LYS A 10 -16.99 1.25 14.51
CA LYS A 10 -18.40 0.98 14.22
C LYS A 10 -18.49 0.34 12.85
N ILE A 11 -18.55 -0.99 12.80
CA ILE A 11 -18.99 -1.70 11.59
C ILE A 11 -20.29 -2.41 11.96
N ILE A 12 -21.40 -1.74 11.62
CA ILE A 12 -22.78 -2.20 11.75
C ILE A 12 -23.22 -2.65 10.34
N ASP A 13 -23.81 -3.86 10.26
CA ASP A 13 -24.51 -4.47 9.11
C ASP A 13 -23.89 -4.34 7.71
N LEU A 14 -22.90 -5.21 7.44
CA LEU A 14 -22.37 -5.50 6.10
C LEU A 14 -23.40 -6.15 5.15
N GLU A 15 -24.59 -6.53 5.65
CA GLU A 15 -25.66 -7.11 4.82
C GLU A 15 -26.45 -6.06 4.01
N ALA A 16 -26.22 -4.75 4.21
CA ALA A 16 -27.07 -3.70 3.66
C ALA A 16 -26.44 -2.75 2.61
N ARG A 17 -25.15 -2.83 2.27
CA ARG A 17 -24.59 -2.08 1.11
C ARG A 17 -23.21 -2.58 0.68
N ALA A 18 -23.12 -3.07 -0.56
CA ALA A 18 -21.87 -3.26 -1.29
C ALA A 18 -21.29 -1.90 -1.74
N ALA A 19 -21.02 -1.03 -0.78
CA ALA A 19 -20.37 0.26 -1.00
C ALA A 19 -19.41 0.49 0.15
N VAL A 20 -18.28 -0.22 0.10
CA VAL A 20 -17.09 0.21 0.82
C VAL A 20 -16.61 1.44 0.06
N GLU A 21 -16.75 2.63 0.65
CA GLU A 21 -16.48 3.90 -0.01
C GLU A 21 -15.15 4.52 0.46
N SER A 22 -14.59 4.01 1.57
CA SER A 22 -13.36 4.51 2.17
C SER A 22 -12.27 3.44 2.34
N MET A 23 -11.01 3.89 2.38
CA MET A 23 -9.87 3.02 2.67
C MET A 23 -9.98 2.36 4.05
N ASP A 24 -10.50 3.07 5.06
CA ASP A 24 -10.64 2.55 6.42
C ASP A 24 -11.64 1.38 6.48
N GLU A 25 -12.76 1.49 5.74
CA GLU A 25 -13.73 0.40 5.61
C GLU A 25 -13.12 -0.81 4.89
N PHE A 26 -12.33 -0.58 3.85
CA PHE A 26 -11.61 -1.63 3.14
C PHE A 26 -10.62 -2.37 4.06
N LEU A 27 -9.78 -1.64 4.79
CA LEU A 27 -8.87 -2.23 5.76
C LEU A 27 -9.62 -2.97 6.88
N GLY A 28 -10.78 -2.45 7.29
CA GLY A 28 -11.71 -3.11 8.22
C GLY A 28 -12.25 -4.44 7.66
N LEU A 29 -12.57 -4.50 6.37
CA LEU A 29 -12.97 -5.74 5.69
C LEU A 29 -11.84 -6.78 5.71
N ILE A 30 -10.60 -6.37 5.41
CA ILE A 30 -9.43 -7.26 5.47
C ILE A 30 -9.19 -7.79 6.89
N ALA A 31 -9.29 -6.92 7.90
CA ALA A 31 -9.18 -7.32 9.29
C ALA A 31 -10.29 -8.33 9.68
N ARG A 32 -11.51 -8.16 9.16
CA ARG A 32 -12.62 -9.09 9.37
C ARG A 32 -12.36 -10.45 8.71
N LEU A 33 -11.87 -10.48 7.47
CA LEU A 33 -11.53 -11.71 6.75
C LEU A 33 -10.47 -12.53 7.48
N ARG A 34 -9.51 -11.89 8.13
CA ARG A 34 -8.45 -12.56 8.90
C ARG A 34 -8.75 -12.74 10.39
N GLY A 35 -9.88 -12.22 10.87
CA GLY A 35 -10.29 -12.27 12.27
C GLY A 35 -10.65 -13.69 12.76
N GLU A 36 -11.06 -13.79 14.03
CA GLU A 36 -11.41 -15.07 14.67
C GLU A 36 -12.46 -15.85 13.86
N ASN A 37 -13.57 -15.17 13.51
CA ASN A 37 -14.67 -15.70 12.69
C ASN A 37 -14.49 -15.40 11.18
N GLY A 38 -13.26 -15.16 10.75
CA GLY A 38 -12.91 -14.84 9.38
C GLY A 38 -12.83 -16.06 8.45
N CYS A 39 -12.45 -15.81 7.21
CA CYS A 39 -12.29 -16.82 6.17
C CYS A 39 -11.05 -17.71 6.45
N PRO A 40 -11.20 -19.05 6.51
CA PRO A 40 -10.07 -19.95 6.71
C PRO A 40 -8.98 -19.84 5.63
N TRP A 41 -9.38 -19.54 4.38
CA TRP A 41 -8.44 -19.36 3.29
C TRP A 41 -7.61 -18.08 3.48
N ASP A 42 -8.22 -16.97 3.89
CA ASP A 42 -7.48 -15.73 4.13
C ASP A 42 -6.54 -15.88 5.31
N LYS A 43 -7.00 -16.46 6.42
CA LYS A 43 -6.20 -16.67 7.63
C LYS A 43 -4.93 -17.49 7.39
N LYS A 44 -4.98 -18.48 6.49
CA LYS A 44 -3.82 -19.35 6.20
C LYS A 44 -2.71 -18.64 5.40
N GLN A 45 -3.00 -17.47 4.83
CA GLN A 45 -2.04 -16.76 4.00
C GLN A 45 -0.87 -16.22 4.80
N THR A 46 0.28 -16.16 4.15
CA THR A 46 1.55 -15.68 4.70
C THR A 46 2.12 -14.60 3.79
N LEU A 47 3.10 -13.83 4.26
CA LEU A 47 3.82 -12.89 3.40
C LEU A 47 4.45 -13.59 2.18
N ALA A 48 4.88 -14.85 2.32
CA ALA A 48 5.48 -15.62 1.24
C ALA A 48 4.47 -16.12 0.20
N SER A 49 3.20 -16.35 0.57
CA SER A 49 2.16 -16.64 -0.42
C SER A 49 1.67 -15.35 -1.08
N MET A 50 1.45 -14.28 -0.30
CA MET A 50 1.07 -12.97 -0.83
C MET A 50 2.08 -12.40 -1.82
N ALA A 51 3.39 -12.61 -1.60
CA ALA A 51 4.41 -12.17 -2.54
C ALA A 51 4.32 -12.85 -3.93
N ARG A 52 3.77 -14.07 -3.99
CA ARG A 52 3.56 -14.77 -5.28
C ARG A 52 2.36 -14.17 -6.01
N TYR A 53 1.24 -14.02 -5.31
CA TYR A 53 0.06 -13.37 -5.86
C TYR A 53 0.38 -11.93 -6.30
N LEU A 54 1.16 -11.17 -5.53
CA LEU A 54 1.56 -9.83 -5.93
C LEU A 54 2.28 -9.81 -7.28
N LEU A 55 3.14 -10.80 -7.54
CA LEU A 55 3.84 -10.91 -8.82
C LEU A 55 2.88 -11.29 -9.96
N GLU A 56 1.88 -12.13 -9.68
CA GLU A 56 0.85 -12.55 -10.63
C GLU A 56 -0.03 -11.34 -11.01
N GLU A 57 -0.70 -10.69 -10.05
CA GLU A 57 -1.62 -9.56 -10.35
C GLU A 57 -0.89 -8.33 -10.90
N THR A 58 0.37 -8.10 -10.51
CA THR A 58 1.16 -7.03 -11.13
C THR A 58 1.40 -7.31 -12.61
N ARG A 59 1.54 -8.58 -13.02
CA ARG A 59 1.68 -8.93 -14.43
C ARG A 59 0.36 -8.77 -15.17
N GLU A 60 -0.74 -9.19 -14.58
CA GLU A 60 -2.09 -9.03 -15.16
C GLU A 60 -2.41 -7.53 -15.36
N ALA A 61 -2.12 -6.69 -14.36
CA ALA A 61 -2.23 -5.23 -14.50
C ALA A 61 -1.38 -4.66 -15.65
N VAL A 62 -0.16 -5.16 -15.85
CA VAL A 62 0.70 -4.74 -16.98
C VAL A 62 0.12 -5.22 -18.32
N GLU A 63 -0.43 -6.43 -18.38
CA GLU A 63 -1.09 -6.94 -19.58
C GLU A 63 -2.33 -6.11 -19.96
N GLU A 64 -3.10 -5.62 -18.98
CA GLU A 64 -4.24 -4.75 -19.23
C GLU A 64 -3.84 -3.35 -19.72
N VAL A 65 -2.66 -2.84 -19.31
CA VAL A 65 -2.07 -1.63 -19.92
C VAL A 65 -1.77 -1.86 -21.40
N ASP A 66 -1.18 -3.00 -21.77
CA ASP A 66 -0.86 -3.32 -23.16
C ASP A 66 -2.12 -3.49 -24.04
N LYS A 67 -3.24 -3.87 -23.42
CA LYS A 67 -4.55 -4.03 -24.08
C LYS A 67 -5.36 -2.71 -24.16
N ASP A 68 -4.88 -1.62 -23.58
CA ASP A 68 -5.63 -0.34 -23.45
C ASP A 68 -7.02 -0.52 -22.80
N SER A 69 -7.09 -1.46 -21.85
CA SER A 69 -8.33 -1.85 -21.17
C SER A 69 -8.45 -1.10 -19.85
N GLY A 70 -9.23 -0.01 -19.85
CA GLY A 70 -9.43 0.78 -18.62
C GLY A 70 -10.20 0.03 -17.52
N GLU A 71 -11.15 -0.83 -17.91
CA GLU A 71 -11.92 -1.66 -16.97
C GLU A 71 -11.04 -2.74 -16.34
N GLY A 72 -10.34 -3.52 -17.17
CA GLY A 72 -9.42 -4.56 -16.68
C GLY A 72 -8.30 -3.96 -15.83
N LEU A 73 -7.69 -2.85 -16.26
CA LEU A 73 -6.67 -2.19 -15.45
C LEU A 73 -7.20 -1.76 -14.07
N CYS A 74 -8.45 -1.31 -13.98
CA CYS A 74 -9.06 -0.95 -12.70
C CYS A 74 -9.26 -2.18 -11.78
N GLU A 75 -9.67 -3.31 -12.35
CA GLU A 75 -9.83 -4.59 -11.64
C GLU A 75 -8.49 -5.08 -11.08
N GLU A 76 -7.47 -5.19 -11.94
CA GLU A 76 -6.15 -5.70 -11.55
C GLU A 76 -5.42 -4.80 -10.53
N LEU A 77 -5.57 -3.48 -10.66
CA LEU A 77 -5.05 -2.56 -9.63
C LEU A 77 -5.78 -2.71 -8.29
N GLY A 78 -7.05 -3.09 -8.32
CA GLY A 78 -7.82 -3.47 -7.13
C GLY A 78 -7.26 -4.71 -6.46
N ASP A 79 -6.89 -5.74 -7.24
CA ASP A 79 -6.29 -6.97 -6.71
C ASP A 79 -4.89 -6.75 -6.16
N VAL A 80 -4.07 -5.93 -6.82
CA VAL A 80 -2.80 -5.46 -6.25
C VAL A 80 -3.01 -4.75 -4.91
N LEU A 81 -4.03 -3.88 -4.81
CA LEU A 81 -4.36 -3.17 -3.56
C LEU A 81 -4.81 -4.14 -2.45
N LEU A 82 -5.64 -5.14 -2.78
CA LEU A 82 -6.03 -6.23 -1.88
C LEU A 82 -4.83 -6.96 -1.32
N ILE A 83 -3.86 -7.32 -2.16
CA ILE A 83 -2.67 -8.04 -1.74
C ILE A 83 -1.80 -7.17 -0.83
N ILE A 84 -1.63 -5.88 -1.14
CA ILE A 84 -0.89 -4.93 -0.27
C ILE A 84 -1.56 -4.83 1.10
N ALA A 85 -2.89 -4.68 1.15
CA ALA A 85 -3.63 -4.61 2.41
C ALA A 85 -3.53 -5.91 3.23
N MET A 86 -3.63 -7.07 2.57
CA MET A 86 -3.43 -8.37 3.20
C MET A 86 -2.01 -8.53 3.75
N MET A 87 -0.98 -8.10 3.01
CA MET A 87 0.41 -8.11 3.49
C MET A 87 0.60 -7.20 4.70
N ALA A 88 0.03 -5.99 4.68
CA ALA A 88 0.07 -5.06 5.81
C ALA A 88 -0.59 -5.69 7.05
N ARG A 89 -1.77 -6.30 6.89
CA ARG A 89 -2.48 -6.95 7.98
C ARG A 89 -1.70 -8.15 8.57
N ILE A 90 -1.08 -8.97 7.72
CA ILE A 90 -0.23 -10.09 8.17
C ILE A 90 1.01 -9.55 8.92
N ALA A 91 1.62 -8.47 8.44
CA ALA A 91 2.78 -7.86 9.10
C ALA A 91 2.41 -7.26 10.47
N GLU A 92 1.22 -6.65 10.57
CA GLU A 92 0.68 -6.10 11.81
C GLU A 92 0.40 -7.20 12.84
N GLU A 93 -0.20 -8.32 12.42
CA GLU A 93 -0.41 -9.52 13.25
C GLU A 93 0.90 -10.10 13.79
N GLN A 94 2.01 -9.90 13.06
CA GLN A 94 3.36 -10.29 13.45
C GLN A 94 4.10 -9.22 14.29
N GLY A 95 3.44 -8.11 14.62
CA GLY A 95 4.02 -6.99 15.37
C GLY A 95 5.14 -6.25 14.63
N ARG A 96 5.10 -6.21 13.30
CA ARG A 96 6.18 -5.64 12.46
C ARG A 96 5.91 -4.20 12.05
N PHE A 97 4.80 -3.95 11.35
CA PHE A 97 4.34 -2.64 10.90
C PHE A 97 2.86 -2.73 10.52
N ALA A 98 2.18 -1.59 10.46
CA ALA A 98 0.80 -1.47 10.01
C ALA A 98 0.70 -0.78 8.64
N PHE A 99 -0.50 -0.69 8.07
CA PHE A 99 -0.70 -0.06 6.77
C PHE A 99 -0.33 1.44 6.79
N GLU A 100 -0.57 2.11 7.92
CA GLU A 100 -0.25 3.51 8.16
C GLU A 100 1.27 3.77 8.07
N ASP A 101 2.10 2.80 8.48
CA ASP A 101 3.55 2.90 8.36
C ASP A 101 4.00 2.89 6.89
N ILE A 102 3.33 2.10 6.04
CA ILE A 102 3.56 2.08 4.59
C ILE A 102 3.23 3.46 4.01
N VAL A 103 2.04 3.99 4.32
CA VAL A 103 1.56 5.29 3.84
C VAL A 103 2.46 6.43 4.32
N ALA A 104 2.83 6.43 5.60
CA ALA A 104 3.74 7.43 6.16
C ALA A 104 5.11 7.37 5.48
N GLY A 105 5.66 6.17 5.29
CA GLY A 105 6.96 5.95 4.66
C GLY A 105 7.01 6.43 3.21
N ILE A 106 5.97 6.13 2.40
CA ILE A 106 5.91 6.57 1.00
C ILE A 106 5.63 8.07 0.90
N THR A 107 4.73 8.62 1.72
CA THR A 107 4.41 10.05 1.75
C THR A 107 5.65 10.89 2.05
N GLN A 108 6.36 10.56 3.13
CA GLN A 108 7.60 11.26 3.48
C GLN A 108 8.66 11.15 2.36
N LYS A 109 8.78 9.98 1.72
CA LYS A 109 9.72 9.76 0.62
C LYS A 109 9.38 10.63 -0.59
N ILE A 110 8.10 10.70 -0.98
CA ILE A 110 7.65 11.50 -2.12
C ILE A 110 7.91 12.98 -1.85
N ILE A 111 7.52 13.50 -0.68
CA ILE A 111 7.73 14.91 -0.32
C ILE A 111 9.21 15.27 -0.38
N ARG A 112 10.08 14.49 0.27
CA ARG A 112 11.53 14.75 0.30
C ARG A 112 12.19 14.70 -1.09
N ARG A 113 11.70 13.83 -1.99
CA ARG A 113 12.29 13.65 -3.32
C ARG A 113 11.68 14.57 -4.39
N HIS A 114 10.66 15.36 -4.04
CA HIS A 114 10.10 16.41 -4.89
C HIS A 114 10.27 17.80 -4.27
N PRO A 115 11.50 18.26 -3.99
CA PRO A 115 11.73 19.60 -3.46
C PRO A 115 11.32 20.70 -4.44
N HIS A 116 11.04 20.36 -5.70
CA HIS A 116 10.52 21.27 -6.71
C HIS A 116 9.00 21.43 -6.69
N VAL A 117 8.28 20.52 -6.01
CA VAL A 117 6.84 20.63 -5.77
C VAL A 117 6.58 21.15 -4.36
N PHE A 118 7.34 20.66 -3.36
CA PHE A 118 7.09 20.90 -1.94
C PHE A 118 8.13 21.79 -1.24
N GLY A 119 9.07 22.38 -1.99
CA GLY A 119 10.10 23.26 -1.47
C GLY A 119 10.45 24.37 -2.46
N ASP A 120 11.65 24.93 -2.33
CA ASP A 120 12.05 26.12 -3.10
C ASP A 120 12.88 25.82 -4.37
N LEU A 121 13.18 24.54 -4.64
CA LEU A 121 14.01 24.18 -5.79
C LEU A 121 13.23 24.37 -7.08
N LYS A 122 13.68 25.22 -8.00
CA LYS A 122 13.02 25.37 -9.30
C LYS A 122 13.67 24.43 -10.31
N LEU A 123 12.86 23.53 -10.87
CA LEU A 123 13.22 22.65 -11.99
C LEU A 123 12.15 22.84 -13.06
N GLU A 124 12.57 23.01 -14.31
CA GLU A 124 11.70 23.36 -15.43
C GLU A 124 11.49 22.19 -16.39
N THR A 125 12.36 21.17 -16.34
CA THR A 125 12.28 20.01 -17.24
C THR A 125 12.19 18.67 -16.51
N ALA A 126 11.61 17.67 -17.19
CA ALA A 126 11.55 16.30 -16.69
C ALA A 126 12.96 15.73 -16.44
N ASP A 127 13.95 16.08 -17.28
CA ASP A 127 15.33 15.63 -17.13
C ASP A 127 15.98 16.20 -15.86
N GLU A 128 15.74 17.47 -15.55
CA GLU A 128 16.17 18.10 -14.30
C GLU A 128 15.52 17.45 -13.07
N VAL A 129 14.23 17.16 -13.14
CA VAL A 129 13.48 16.43 -12.08
C VAL A 129 14.08 15.05 -11.87
N LEU A 130 14.35 14.29 -12.94
CA LEU A 130 14.94 12.96 -12.87
C LEU A 130 16.36 13.00 -12.30
N ALA A 131 17.18 13.99 -12.70
CA ALA A 131 18.52 14.18 -12.16
C ALA A 131 18.49 14.47 -10.64
N SER A 132 17.60 15.38 -10.22
CA SER A 132 17.40 15.69 -8.80
C SER A 132 16.94 14.46 -8.01
N TRP A 133 15.96 13.70 -8.53
CA TRP A 133 15.46 12.48 -7.91
C TRP A 133 16.58 11.45 -7.68
N ASN A 134 17.39 11.21 -8.71
CA ASN A 134 18.50 10.26 -8.65
C ASN A 134 19.59 10.69 -7.65
N GLU A 135 19.91 11.98 -7.59
CA GLU A 135 20.88 12.50 -6.64
C GLU A 135 20.39 12.36 -5.19
N ILE A 136 19.12 12.68 -4.90
CA ILE A 136 18.53 12.50 -3.57
C ILE A 136 18.53 11.00 -3.19
N LYS A 137 18.12 10.13 -4.11
CA LYS A 137 18.14 8.67 -3.92
C LYS A 137 19.54 8.15 -3.59
N ARG A 138 20.58 8.67 -4.28
CA ARG A 138 21.99 8.31 -4.04
C ARG A 138 22.43 8.72 -2.64
N ARG A 139 22.11 9.94 -2.20
CA ARG A 139 22.43 10.44 -0.85
C ARG A 139 21.76 9.62 0.24
N GLU A 140 20.48 9.30 0.09
CA GLU A 140 19.73 8.47 1.05
C GLU A 140 20.35 7.06 1.19
N LYS A 141 20.82 6.45 0.09
CA LYS A 141 21.50 5.15 0.13
C LYS A 141 22.80 5.22 0.93
N GLN A 142 23.62 6.24 0.67
CA GLN A 142 24.89 6.45 1.37
C GLN A 142 24.71 6.71 2.87
N ALA A 143 23.64 7.38 3.27
CA ALA A 143 23.33 7.59 4.69
C ALA A 143 22.96 6.29 5.41
N ARG A 144 22.23 5.38 4.75
CA ARG A 144 21.85 4.06 5.30
C ARG A 144 23.04 3.11 5.46
N GLU A 145 24.00 3.17 4.54
CA GLU A 145 25.22 2.31 4.58
C GLU A 145 26.21 2.74 5.67
N LYS A 146 26.09 3.98 6.18
CA LYS A 146 26.96 4.53 7.24
C LYS A 146 26.35 4.42 8.65
N SER A 147 25.10 3.97 8.76
CA SER A 147 24.37 3.81 10.02
C SER A 147 24.27 2.35 10.42
#